data_AF-A0A958PEC2-F1
#
_entry.id   AF-A0A958PEC2-F1
#
_cell.length_a   1.000
_cell.length_b   1.000
_cell.length_c   1.000
_cell.angle_alpha   90.00
_cell.angle_beta   90.00
_cell.angle_gamma   90.00
#
_symmetry.space_group_name_H-M   'P 1'
#
loop_
_entity.id
_entity.type
_entity.pdbx_description
1 polymer ?
#
loop_
_entity_poly.entity_id
_entity_poly.type
_entity_poly.pdbx_seq_one_letter_code
_entity_poly.pdbx_strand_id
1 'polypeptide(L)'
;LKKQIVENDTNINDVKYIDSLLDHYLALSVTHPDIYGQLNHYSQLVAANAFLKTRDIEKASKRLVESCTYDGFILKSFGPNMMVAKRFLEEGHQAPVIEFLQNCQSYWYDRKAYIWEEEISNGTMPDFGENLNY
;
A
#
# COMPACT_ATOMS: atom_id res chain seq x y z
N LEU A 1 18.66 6.90 -0.25
CA LEU A 1 17.80 5.88 0.39
C LEU A 1 16.43 5.72 -0.30
N LYS A 2 15.64 6.78 -0.54
CA LYS A 2 14.26 6.66 -1.05
C LYS A 2 14.06 6.05 -2.45
N LYS A 3 15.03 6.18 -3.37
CA LYS A 3 14.91 5.64 -4.75
C LYS A 3 15.40 4.19 -4.91
N GLN A 4 16.31 3.73 -4.05
CA GLN A 4 16.95 2.42 -4.20
C GLN A 4 16.13 1.26 -3.65
N ILE A 5 15.21 1.50 -2.72
CA ILE A 5 14.41 0.44 -2.10
C ILE A 5 13.30 -0.05 -3.06
N VAL A 6 12.75 0.84 -3.89
CA VAL A 6 11.65 0.49 -4.80
C VAL A 6 12.16 -0.05 -6.14
N GLU A 7 13.35 0.38 -6.59
CA GLU A 7 13.88 0.02 -7.91
C GLU A 7 14.84 -1.20 -7.92
N ASN A 8 15.51 -1.56 -6.80
CA ASN A 8 16.54 -2.62 -6.80
C ASN A 8 16.07 -4.03 -6.42
N ASP A 9 14.84 -4.24 -5.97
CA ASP A 9 14.37 -5.58 -5.58
C ASP A 9 13.75 -6.34 -6.76
N THR A 10 14.56 -6.57 -7.79
CA THR A 10 14.30 -7.49 -8.91
C THR A 10 14.15 -8.96 -8.48
N ASN A 11 14.24 -9.28 -7.18
CA ASN A 11 14.10 -10.64 -6.63
C ASN A 11 12.85 -10.85 -5.75
N ILE A 12 11.83 -10.00 -5.91
CA ILE A 12 10.52 -10.05 -5.22
C ILE A 12 9.71 -11.35 -5.44
N ASN A 13 10.20 -12.29 -6.26
CA ASN A 13 9.49 -13.53 -6.55
C ASN A 13 9.67 -14.64 -5.49
N ASP A 14 10.59 -14.48 -4.53
CA ASP A 14 10.72 -15.42 -3.41
C ASP A 14 9.87 -14.97 -2.22
N VAL A 15 8.77 -15.67 -1.96
CA VAL A 15 7.86 -15.37 -0.84
C VAL A 15 8.57 -15.38 0.51
N LYS A 16 9.64 -16.18 0.68
CA LYS A 16 10.44 -16.19 1.92
C LYS A 16 11.22 -14.89 2.12
N TYR A 17 11.57 -14.22 1.03
CA TYR A 17 12.22 -12.92 1.07
C TYR A 17 11.26 -11.83 1.59
N ILE A 18 9.96 -11.94 1.27
CA ILE A 18 8.94 -10.98 1.73
C ILE A 18 8.84 -11.00 3.27
N ASP A 19 8.73 -12.17 3.89
CA ASP A 19 8.62 -12.26 5.36
C ASP A 19 9.89 -11.72 6.05
N SER A 20 11.08 -12.06 5.54
CA SER A 20 12.34 -11.51 6.05
C SER A 20 12.44 -9.99 5.88
N LEU A 21 11.87 -9.44 4.80
CA LEU A 21 11.85 -8.01 4.53
C LEU A 21 10.89 -7.29 5.48
N LEU A 22 9.70 -7.87 5.70
CA LEU A 22 8.73 -7.37 6.67
C LEU A 22 9.34 -7.35 8.08
N ASP A 23 10.01 -8.43 8.50
CA ASP A 23 10.70 -8.52 9.79
C ASP A 23 11.82 -7.46 9.91
N HIS A 24 12.56 -7.23 8.83
CA HIS A 24 13.59 -6.20 8.78
C HIS A 24 13.02 -4.78 8.95
N TYR A 25 11.95 -4.45 8.22
CA TYR A 25 11.28 -3.16 8.38
C TYR A 25 10.64 -2.99 9.75
N LEU A 26 10.08 -4.06 10.32
CA LEU A 26 9.56 -4.04 11.68
C LEU A 26 10.68 -3.72 12.68
N ALA A 27 11.83 -4.39 12.57
CA ALA A 27 12.99 -4.11 13.42
C ALA A 27 13.52 -2.68 13.26
N LEU A 28 13.58 -2.16 12.02
CA LEU A 28 13.96 -0.77 11.76
C LEU A 28 12.96 0.21 12.38
N SER A 29 11.66 -0.08 12.30
CA SER A 29 10.60 0.77 12.84
C SER A 29 10.70 0.92 14.36
N VAL A 30 11.07 -0.15 15.07
CA VAL A 30 11.28 -0.14 16.53
C VAL A 30 12.41 0.82 16.93
N THR A 31 13.43 0.96 16.08
CA THR A 31 14.60 1.82 16.35
C THR A 31 14.43 3.26 15.86
N HIS A 32 13.40 3.55 15.06
CA HIS A 32 13.12 4.86 14.48
C HIS A 32 11.65 5.27 14.70
N PRO A 33 11.26 5.57 15.95
CA PRO A 33 9.86 5.83 16.32
C PRO A 33 9.25 7.04 15.60
N ASP A 34 10.08 7.99 15.16
CA ASP A 34 9.68 9.19 14.41
C ASP A 34 9.15 8.88 13.00
N ILE A 35 9.59 7.77 12.41
CA ILE A 35 9.15 7.30 11.08
C ILE A 35 8.47 5.93 11.12
N TYR A 36 8.14 5.43 12.32
CA TYR A 36 7.58 4.10 12.54
C TYR A 36 6.44 3.74 11.58
N GLY A 37 5.40 4.56 11.50
CA GLY A 37 4.26 4.21 10.65
C GLY A 37 4.50 4.43 9.16
N GLN A 38 5.46 5.28 8.78
CA GLN A 38 5.88 5.38 7.36
C GLN A 38 6.56 4.07 6.93
N LEU A 39 7.50 3.57 7.72
CA LEU A 39 8.20 2.32 7.42
C LEU A 39 7.24 1.13 7.36
N ASN A 40 6.32 1.02 8.30
CA ASN A 40 5.33 -0.05 8.30
C ASN A 40 4.35 0.05 7.12
N HIS A 41 3.87 1.25 6.77
CA HIS A 41 3.04 1.46 5.58
C HIS A 41 3.74 0.98 4.30
N TYR A 42 4.98 1.42 4.07
CA TYR A 42 5.72 1.03 2.87
C TYR A 42 6.03 -0.47 2.84
N SER A 43 6.42 -1.04 3.97
CA SER A 43 6.70 -2.48 4.10
C SER A 43 5.49 -3.32 3.67
N GLN A 44 4.29 -2.94 4.11
CA GLN A 44 3.05 -3.61 3.76
C GLN A 44 2.70 -3.46 2.28
N LEU A 45 2.89 -2.27 1.69
CA LEU A 45 2.67 -2.08 0.25
C LEU A 45 3.63 -2.92 -0.61
N VAL A 46 4.92 -3.01 -0.23
CA VAL A 46 5.90 -3.85 -0.92
C VAL A 46 5.48 -5.31 -0.86
N ALA A 47 5.08 -5.80 0.32
CA ALA A 47 4.59 -7.17 0.48
C ALA A 47 3.31 -7.43 -0.34
N ALA A 48 2.34 -6.52 -0.31
CA ALA A 48 1.12 -6.62 -1.11
C ALA A 48 1.44 -6.73 -2.62
N ASN A 49 2.32 -5.86 -3.11
CA ASN A 49 2.76 -5.82 -4.50
C ASN A 49 3.46 -7.11 -4.94
N ALA A 50 4.25 -7.69 -4.02
CA ALA A 50 4.97 -8.94 -4.21
C ALA A 50 4.02 -10.14 -4.30
N PHE A 51 3.12 -10.30 -3.31
CA PHE A 51 2.12 -11.36 -3.32
C PHE A 51 1.17 -11.26 -4.52
N LEU A 52 0.84 -10.04 -4.96
CA LEU A 52 0.05 -9.83 -6.17
C LEU A 52 0.77 -10.38 -7.41
N LYS A 53 2.09 -10.12 -7.56
CA LYS A 53 2.91 -10.67 -8.66
C LYS A 53 2.93 -12.21 -8.65
N THR A 54 2.95 -12.82 -7.48
CA THR A 54 2.91 -14.29 -7.32
C THR A 54 1.49 -14.87 -7.35
N ARG A 55 0.46 -14.04 -7.60
CA ARG A 55 -0.97 -14.40 -7.60
C ARG A 55 -1.50 -14.98 -6.27
N ASP A 56 -0.83 -14.68 -5.17
CA ASP A 56 -1.33 -14.98 -3.82
C ASP A 56 -2.25 -13.84 -3.38
N ILE A 57 -3.45 -13.79 -3.98
CA ILE A 57 -4.38 -12.65 -3.85
C ILE A 57 -4.84 -12.46 -2.40
N GLU A 58 -4.99 -13.55 -1.65
CA GLU A 58 -5.39 -13.50 -0.24
C GLU A 58 -4.36 -12.74 0.59
N LYS A 59 -3.08 -13.13 0.51
CA LYS A 59 -2.02 -12.41 1.23
C LYS A 59 -1.80 -11.01 0.70
N ALA A 60 -1.88 -10.83 -0.61
CA ALA A 60 -1.74 -9.52 -1.22
C ALA A 60 -2.81 -8.55 -0.65
N SER A 61 -4.06 -8.99 -0.61
CA SER A 61 -5.20 -8.20 -0.11
C SER A 61 -5.02 -7.84 1.35
N LYS A 62 -4.67 -8.83 2.18
CA LYS A 62 -4.41 -8.62 3.61
C LYS A 62 -3.35 -7.55 3.83
N ARG A 63 -2.22 -7.63 3.12
CA ARG A 63 -1.12 -6.66 3.23
C ARG A 63 -1.52 -5.27 2.74
N LEU A 64 -2.28 -5.16 1.65
CA LEU A 64 -2.80 -3.88 1.17
C LEU A 64 -3.66 -3.21 2.24
N VAL A 65 -4.63 -3.93 2.80
CA VAL A 65 -5.55 -3.43 3.83
C VAL A 65 -4.81 -3.03 5.11
N GLU A 66 -3.84 -3.85 5.56
CA GLU A 66 -3.01 -3.56 6.74
C GLU A 66 -2.18 -2.28 6.57
N SER A 67 -1.79 -1.92 5.34
CA SER A 67 -0.90 -0.78 5.09
C SER A 67 -1.46 0.57 5.57
N CYS A 68 -2.79 0.72 5.69
CA CYS A 68 -3.42 1.95 6.19
C CYS A 68 -3.74 1.95 7.69
N THR A 69 -3.29 0.94 8.46
CA THR A 69 -3.52 0.87 9.91
C THR A 69 -2.48 1.62 10.75
N TYR A 70 -1.43 2.15 10.11
CA TYR A 70 -0.29 2.78 10.79
C TYR A 70 -0.32 4.30 10.67
N ASP A 71 0.00 5.03 11.75
CA ASP A 71 0.05 6.49 11.75
C ASP A 71 1.38 7.03 11.21
N GLY A 72 1.36 7.98 10.27
CA GLY A 72 2.58 8.56 9.71
C GLY A 72 2.38 9.93 9.08
N PHE A 73 3.42 10.77 9.16
CA PHE A 73 3.42 12.12 8.59
C PHE A 73 3.08 12.11 7.09
N ILE A 74 3.67 11.22 6.29
CA ILE A 74 3.39 11.14 4.85
C ILE A 74 1.91 10.82 4.59
N LEU A 75 1.32 9.88 5.35
CA LEU A 75 -0.10 9.54 5.23
C LEU A 75 -0.98 10.75 5.55
N LYS A 76 -0.64 11.50 6.60
CA LYS A 76 -1.36 12.72 7.00
C LYS A 76 -1.19 13.90 6.03
N SER A 77 -0.05 14.00 5.36
CA SER A 77 0.27 15.14 4.47
C SER A 77 -0.12 14.91 3.01
N PHE A 78 0.04 13.68 2.52
CA PHE A 78 -0.14 13.33 1.10
C PHE A 78 -1.15 12.20 0.89
N GLY A 79 -1.44 11.42 1.93
CA GLY A 79 -2.18 10.16 1.83
C GLY A 79 -1.28 8.96 1.55
N PRO A 80 -1.88 7.76 1.43
CA PRO A 80 -1.20 6.57 0.92
C PRO A 80 -0.91 6.66 -0.59
N ASN A 81 0.18 6.01 -0.99
CA ASN A 81 0.49 5.79 -2.40
C ASN A 81 -0.47 4.73 -2.99
N MET A 82 -1.05 5.01 -4.16
CA MET A 82 -2.11 4.23 -4.80
C MET A 82 -1.60 3.27 -5.88
N MET A 83 -0.28 3.17 -6.11
CA MET A 83 0.29 2.33 -7.16
C MET A 83 -0.12 0.86 -7.02
N VAL A 84 -0.09 0.31 -5.80
CA VAL A 84 -0.47 -1.09 -5.56
C VAL A 84 -1.98 -1.26 -5.71
N ALA A 85 -2.79 -0.33 -5.17
CA ALA A 85 -4.23 -0.32 -5.35
C ALA A 85 -4.63 -0.29 -6.84
N LYS A 86 -3.98 0.54 -7.66
CA LYS A 86 -4.17 0.58 -9.11
C LYS A 86 -3.90 -0.77 -9.76
N ARG A 87 -2.81 -1.45 -9.38
CA ARG A 87 -2.52 -2.81 -9.89
C ARG A 87 -3.59 -3.83 -9.53
N PHE A 88 -4.13 -3.79 -8.31
CA PHE A 88 -5.26 -4.64 -7.93
C PHE A 88 -6.46 -4.41 -8.86
N LEU A 89 -6.80 -3.14 -9.13
CA LEU A 89 -7.91 -2.79 -10.02
C LEU A 89 -7.65 -3.23 -11.47
N GLU A 90 -6.43 -3.08 -11.98
CA GLU A 90 -6.03 -3.55 -13.31
C GLU A 90 -6.15 -5.07 -13.46
N GLU A 91 -5.94 -5.82 -12.37
CA GLU A 91 -6.11 -7.28 -12.32
C GLU A 91 -7.57 -7.70 -11.98
N GLY A 92 -8.48 -6.74 -11.80
CA GLY A 92 -9.91 -6.98 -11.55
C GLY A 92 -10.29 -7.20 -10.08
N HIS A 93 -9.37 -6.93 -9.14
CA HIS A 93 -9.57 -7.13 -7.70
C HIS A 93 -10.03 -5.85 -7.00
N GLN A 94 -11.34 -5.58 -7.03
CA GLN A 94 -11.93 -4.35 -6.49
C GLN A 94 -12.10 -4.35 -4.97
N ALA A 95 -12.61 -5.45 -4.39
CA ALA A 95 -12.99 -5.51 -2.98
C ALA A 95 -11.83 -5.16 -2.01
N PRO A 96 -10.59 -5.65 -2.20
CA PRO A 96 -9.47 -5.27 -1.33
C PRO A 96 -9.12 -3.78 -1.40
N VAL A 97 -9.34 -3.14 -2.55
CA VAL A 97 -9.05 -1.72 -2.76
C VAL A 97 -10.10 -0.85 -2.07
N ILE A 98 -11.38 -1.26 -2.14
CA ILE A 98 -12.46 -0.59 -1.41
C ILE A 98 -12.20 -0.66 0.11
N GLU A 99 -11.88 -1.84 0.64
CA GLU A 99 -11.58 -2.02 2.07
C GLU A 99 -10.36 -1.19 2.50
N PHE A 100 -9.31 -1.18 1.67
CA PHE A 100 -8.15 -0.32 1.88
C PHE A 100 -8.54 1.16 1.95
N LEU A 101 -9.31 1.66 0.96
CA LEU A 101 -9.76 3.06 0.94
C LEU A 101 -10.57 3.41 2.20
N GLN A 102 -11.45 2.52 2.65
CA GLN A 102 -12.23 2.68 3.87
C GLN A 102 -11.33 2.84 5.11
N ASN A 103 -10.26 2.03 5.23
CA ASN A 103 -9.29 2.15 6.31
C ASN A 103 -8.46 3.44 6.23
N CYS A 104 -8.18 3.93 5.02
CA CYS A 104 -7.43 5.16 4.81
C CYS A 104 -8.27 6.45 4.96
N GLN A 105 -9.60 6.36 5.10
CA GLN A 105 -10.50 7.54 5.11
C GLN A 105 -10.12 8.58 6.18
N SER A 106 -9.54 8.14 7.31
CA SER A 106 -9.12 9.03 8.40
C SER A 106 -7.98 9.99 8.00
N TYR A 107 -7.25 9.71 6.93
CA TYR A 107 -6.14 10.54 6.44
C TYR A 107 -6.56 11.57 5.39
N TRP A 108 -7.73 11.43 4.77
CA TRP A 108 -8.17 12.30 3.68
C TRP A 108 -9.38 13.15 4.06
N TYR A 109 -9.11 14.44 4.35
CA TYR A 109 -10.13 15.40 4.77
C TYR A 109 -11.05 15.87 3.62
N ASP A 110 -10.68 15.65 2.37
CA ASP A 110 -11.32 16.21 1.16
C ASP A 110 -12.29 15.24 0.46
N ARG A 111 -12.74 14.17 1.15
CA ARG A 111 -13.61 13.10 0.62
C ARG A 111 -13.03 12.34 -0.59
N LYS A 112 -11.75 12.53 -0.92
CA LYS A 112 -11.11 11.90 -2.09
C LYS A 112 -11.26 10.37 -2.11
N ALA A 113 -11.05 9.74 -0.95
CA ALA A 113 -11.23 8.29 -0.77
C ALA A 113 -12.63 7.81 -1.14
N TYR A 114 -13.66 8.59 -0.75
CA TYR A 114 -15.05 8.24 -0.99
C TYR A 114 -15.40 8.31 -2.48
N ILE A 115 -14.89 9.32 -3.19
CA ILE A 115 -15.09 9.46 -4.64
C ILE A 115 -14.48 8.25 -5.35
N TRP A 116 -13.24 7.89 -5.00
CA TRP A 116 -12.58 6.73 -5.59
C TRP A 116 -13.29 5.41 -5.26
N GLU A 117 -13.82 5.27 -4.05
CA GLU A 117 -14.62 4.10 -3.65
C GLU A 117 -15.89 3.96 -4.53
N GLU A 118 -16.60 5.07 -4.78
CA GLU A 118 -17.77 5.11 -5.64
C GLU A 118 -17.42 4.77 -7.10
N GLU A 119 -16.36 5.35 -7.64
CA GLU A 119 -15.85 5.05 -8.98
C GLU A 119 -15.55 3.56 -9.14
N ILE A 120 -14.80 2.98 -8.19
CA ILE A 120 -14.44 1.54 -8.21
C ILE A 120 -15.70 0.67 -8.13
N SER A 121 -16.64 1.02 -7.25
CA SER A 121 -17.89 0.28 -7.08
C SER A 121 -18.75 0.28 -8.35
N ASN A 122 -18.63 1.34 -9.17
CA ASN A 122 -19.28 1.45 -10.47
C ASN A 122 -18.46 0.84 -11.63
N GLY A 123 -17.35 0.16 -11.34
CA GLY A 123 -16.48 -0.44 -12.36
C GLY A 123 -15.58 0.55 -13.10
N THR A 124 -15.40 1.76 -12.56
CA THR A 124 -14.56 2.80 -13.15
C THR A 124 -13.19 2.81 -12.45
N MET A 125 -12.11 2.95 -13.23
CA MET A 125 -10.76 3.17 -12.69
C MET A 125 -10.65 4.63 -12.23
N PRO A 126 -10.39 4.89 -10.94
CA PRO A 126 -10.16 6.24 -10.46
C PRO A 126 -8.93 6.89 -11.08
N ASP A 127 -8.97 8.21 -11.23
CA ASP A 127 -7.76 9.00 -11.44
C ASP A 127 -7.08 9.25 -10.09
N PHE A 128 -6.04 8.47 -9.80
CA PHE A 128 -5.25 8.60 -8.58
C PHE A 128 -4.28 9.81 -8.60
N GLY A 129 -4.04 10.42 -9.77
CA GLY A 129 -3.17 11.58 -9.92
C GLY A 129 -1.81 11.44 -9.24
N GLU A 130 -1.43 12.44 -8.44
CA GLU A 130 -0.14 12.48 -7.73
C GLU A 130 0.06 11.35 -6.71
N ASN A 131 -1.01 10.67 -6.28
CA ASN A 131 -0.89 9.51 -5.39
C ASN A 131 -0.22 8.29 -6.05
N LEU A 132 0.19 8.39 -7.31
CA LEU A 132 0.98 7.37 -8.01
C LEU A 132 2.51 7.61 -7.97
N ASN A 133 2.99 8.80 -7.58
CA ASN A 133 4.33 9.25 -7.98
C ASN A 133 5.36 9.48 -6.84
N TYR A 134 5.02 9.26 -5.56
CA TYR A 134 5.91 9.59 -4.42
C TYR A 134 6.33 8.41 -3.55
#